data_AF-A0A1Z4VA28-F1
#
_entry.id   AF-A0A1Z4VA28-F1
#
_cell.length_a   1.000
_cell.length_b   1.000
_cell.length_c   1.000
_cell.angle_alpha   90.00
_cell.angle_beta   90.00
_cell.angle_gamma   90.00
#
_symmetry.space_group_name_H-M   'P 1'
#
loop_
_entity.id
_entity.type
_entity.pdbx_description
1 polymer ?
#
loop_
_entity_poly.entity_id
_entity_poly.type
_entity_poly.pdbx_seq_one_letter_code
_entity_poly.pdbx_strand_id
1 'polypeptide(L)'
;MTIEQAVLENLRELPTDKQQEVLDFIQFLKHKLPPKKPTFNSDGENFWEMTLRFRERMEREGIEFTDDDFANLRDRSPGREVEL
;
A
#
# COMPACT_ATOMS: atom_id res chain seq x y z
N MET A 1 13.05 -24.54 -7.54
CA MET A 1 11.65 -24.86 -7.85
C MET A 1 10.85 -23.58 -7.67
N THR A 2 10.19 -23.09 -8.72
CA THR A 2 9.34 -21.89 -8.61
C THR A 2 7.94 -22.27 -8.15
N ILE A 3 7.21 -21.33 -7.53
CA ILE A 3 5.81 -21.55 -7.12
C ILE A 3 4.92 -21.88 -8.32
N GLU A 4 5.17 -21.28 -9.48
CA GLU A 4 4.46 -21.54 -10.73
C GLU A 4 4.63 -22.99 -11.18
N GLN A 5 5.86 -23.50 -11.14
CA GLN A 5 6.16 -24.89 -11.48
C GLN A 5 5.47 -25.86 -10.51
N ALA A 6 5.49 -25.56 -9.21
CA ALA A 6 4.83 -26.40 -8.21
C ALA A 6 3.30 -26.46 -8.44
N VAL A 7 2.66 -25.33 -8.73
CA VAL A 7 1.22 -25.28 -9.01
C VAL A 7 0.87 -26.04 -10.27
N LEU A 8 1.66 -25.92 -11.34
CA LEU A 8 1.40 -26.63 -12.61
C LEU A 8 1.51 -28.14 -12.47
N GLU A 9 2.53 -28.63 -11.77
CA GLU A 9 2.71 -30.07 -11.56
C GLU A 9 1.57 -30.64 -10.71
N ASN A 10 1.21 -29.99 -9.61
CA ASN A 10 0.08 -30.41 -8.77
C ASN A 10 -1.25 -30.37 -9.52
N LEU A 11 -1.47 -29.37 -10.40
CA LEU A 11 -2.70 -29.26 -11.18
C LEU A 11 -2.82 -30.37 -12.23
N ARG A 12 -1.71 -30.79 -12.84
CA ARG A 12 -1.67 -31.88 -13.83
C ARG A 12 -1.99 -33.24 -13.22
N GLU A 13 -1.66 -33.45 -11.95
CA GLU A 13 -1.96 -34.68 -11.22
C GLU A 13 -3.46 -34.80 -10.84
N LEU A 14 -4.21 -33.71 -10.91
CA LEU A 14 -5.64 -33.70 -10.58
C LEU A 14 -6.52 -34.19 -11.75
N PRO A 15 -7.63 -34.90 -11.46
CA PRO A 15 -8.68 -35.20 -12.45
C PRO A 15 -9.32 -33.92 -13.02
N THR A 16 -9.90 -34.01 -14.22
CA THR A 16 -10.50 -32.88 -14.95
C THR A 16 -11.51 -32.09 -14.12
N ASP A 17 -12.35 -32.77 -13.34
CA ASP A 17 -13.34 -32.10 -12.47
C ASP A 17 -12.68 -31.21 -11.41
N LYS A 18 -11.56 -31.67 -10.83
CA LYS A 18 -10.79 -30.92 -9.84
C LYS A 18 -9.95 -29.81 -10.45
N GLN A 19 -9.48 -29.98 -11.68
CA GLN A 19 -8.87 -28.90 -12.43
C GLN A 19 -9.86 -27.75 -12.68
N GLN A 20 -11.12 -28.08 -12.99
CA GLN A 20 -12.18 -27.08 -13.15
C GLN A 20 -12.47 -26.35 -11.84
N GLU A 21 -12.57 -27.05 -10.71
CA GLU A 21 -12.73 -26.41 -9.39
C GLU A 21 -11.59 -25.42 -9.08
N VAL A 22 -10.34 -25.76 -9.43
CA VAL A 22 -9.19 -24.86 -9.24
C VAL A 22 -9.29 -23.63 -10.16
N LEU A 23 -9.72 -23.81 -11.40
CA LEU A 23 -9.97 -22.70 -12.32
C LEU A 23 -11.07 -21.77 -11.79
N ASP A 24 -12.18 -22.33 -11.31
CA ASP A 24 -13.31 -21.58 -10.74
C ASP A 24 -12.87 -20.82 -9.49
N PHE A 25 -12.04 -21.44 -8.64
CA PHE A 25 -11.46 -20.79 -7.46
C PHE A 25 -10.52 -19.63 -7.83
N ILE A 26 -9.67 -19.79 -8.85
CA ILE A 26 -8.81 -18.70 -9.33
C ILE A 26 -9.64 -17.55 -9.91
N GLN A 27 -10.71 -17.85 -10.66
CA GLN A 27 -11.63 -16.84 -11.16
C GLN A 27 -12.33 -16.11 -10.02
N PHE A 28 -12.78 -16.85 -9.00
CA PHE A 28 -13.32 -16.28 -7.79
C PHE A 28 -12.33 -15.36 -7.09
N LEU A 29 -11.06 -15.78 -6.91
CA LEU A 29 -10.02 -14.92 -6.32
C LEU A 29 -9.80 -13.65 -7.14
N LYS A 30 -9.73 -13.74 -8.47
CA LYS A 30 -9.60 -12.57 -9.36
C LYS A 30 -10.78 -11.61 -9.23
N HIS A 31 -11.97 -12.12 -8.96
CA HIS A 31 -13.19 -11.33 -8.79
C HIS A 31 -13.36 -10.76 -7.38
N LYS A 32 -12.96 -11.51 -6.34
CA LYS A 32 -13.02 -11.12 -4.92
C LYS A 32 -11.93 -10.17 -4.51
N LEU A 33 -10.76 -10.23 -5.14
CA LEU A 33 -9.76 -9.20 -4.98
C LEU A 33 -10.34 -7.94 -5.61
N PRO A 34 -10.63 -6.87 -4.83
CA PRO A 34 -10.98 -5.61 -5.45
C PRO A 34 -9.87 -5.30 -6.48
N PRO A 35 -10.19 -4.80 -7.69
CA PRO A 35 -9.14 -4.33 -8.58
C PRO A 35 -8.27 -3.45 -7.73
N LYS A 36 -6.97 -3.78 -7.62
CA LYS A 36 -6.00 -3.08 -6.76
C LYS A 36 -6.21 -1.61 -7.04
N LYS A 37 -7.01 -0.93 -6.20
CA LYS A 37 -7.40 0.45 -6.48
C LYS A 37 -6.05 1.16 -6.52
N PRO A 38 -5.72 1.86 -7.61
CA PRO A 38 -4.53 2.66 -7.58
C PRO A 38 -4.75 3.68 -6.46
N THR A 39 -4.11 3.48 -5.31
CA THR A 39 -3.91 4.51 -4.30
C THR A 39 -2.88 5.48 -4.85
N PHE A 40 -3.18 6.08 -5.98
CA PHE A 40 -2.24 6.88 -6.75
C PHE A 40 -2.99 8.06 -7.34
N ASN A 41 -2.46 9.25 -7.07
CA ASN A 41 -2.63 10.39 -7.96
C ASN A 41 -2.06 10.01 -9.35
N SER A 42 -2.44 10.73 -10.39
CA SER A 42 -2.24 10.43 -11.82
C SER A 42 -0.82 10.05 -12.27
N ASP A 43 0.19 10.20 -11.42
CA ASP A 43 1.61 10.06 -11.76
C ASP A 43 2.22 8.71 -11.33
N GLY A 44 1.41 7.79 -10.78
CA GLY A 44 1.85 6.41 -10.50
C GLY A 44 2.84 6.29 -9.33
N GLU A 45 3.01 7.35 -8.53
CA GLU A 45 3.91 7.39 -7.37
C GLU A 45 3.21 7.02 -6.05
N ASN A 46 3.80 6.10 -5.28
CA ASN A 46 3.17 5.56 -4.08
C ASN A 46 3.37 6.54 -2.91
N PHE A 47 2.51 6.47 -1.89
CA PHE A 47 2.58 7.37 -0.73
C PHE A 47 3.98 7.41 -0.08
N TRP A 48 4.66 6.27 -0.01
CA TRP A 48 6.00 6.16 0.59
C TRP A 48 7.09 6.77 -0.30
N GLU A 49 7.00 6.60 -1.61
CA GLU A 49 7.88 7.24 -2.59
C GLU A 49 7.75 8.77 -2.51
N MET A 50 6.52 9.28 -2.46
CA MET A 50 6.27 10.70 -2.24
C MET A 50 6.86 11.19 -0.91
N THR A 51 6.71 10.42 0.17
CA THR A 51 7.24 10.76 1.49
C THR A 51 8.77 10.85 1.48
N LEU A 52 9.45 9.92 0.79
CA LEU A 52 10.90 9.93 0.65
C LEU A 52 11.39 11.14 -0.17
N ARG A 53 10.77 11.43 -1.31
CA ARG A 53 11.11 12.62 -2.11
C ARG A 53 10.88 13.93 -1.37
N PHE A 54 9.77 14.02 -0.64
CA PHE A 54 9.48 15.17 0.21
C PHE A 54 10.60 15.36 1.25
N ARG A 55 11.01 14.29 1.94
CA ARG A 55 12.11 14.35 2.91
C ARG A 55 13.44 14.77 2.27
N GLU A 56 13.83 14.18 1.15
CA GLU A 56 15.07 14.56 0.42
C GLU A 56 15.06 16.04 0.04
N ARG A 57 13.91 16.56 -0.38
CA ARG A 57 13.75 17.97 -0.72
C ARG A 57 13.92 18.88 0.49
N MET A 58 13.31 18.53 1.61
CA MET A 58 13.41 19.28 2.87
C MET A 58 14.86 19.37 3.35
N GLU A 59 15.59 18.24 3.30
CA GLU A 59 17.01 18.18 3.67
C GLU A 59 17.88 19.04 2.73
N ARG A 60 17.65 18.96 1.41
CA ARG A 60 18.37 19.78 0.42
C ARG A 60 18.10 21.27 0.59
N GLU A 61 16.87 21.64 0.91
CA GLU A 61 16.45 23.03 1.09
C GLU A 61 16.72 23.56 2.52
N GLY A 62 17.22 22.70 3.42
CA GLY A 62 17.54 23.07 4.80
C GLY A 62 16.32 23.48 5.61
N ILE A 63 15.14 22.96 5.25
CA ILE A 63 13.89 23.32 5.91
C ILE A 63 13.75 22.45 7.16
N GLU A 64 13.71 23.10 8.32
CA GLU A 64 13.44 22.47 9.61
C GLU A 64 12.04 22.88 10.07
N PHE A 65 11.25 21.90 10.49
CA PHE A 65 9.98 22.17 11.15
C PHE A 65 10.18 22.16 12.65
N THR A 66 9.85 23.28 13.28
CA THR A 66 9.77 23.42 14.71
C THR A 66 8.33 23.29 15.18
N ASP A 67 8.17 23.14 16.49
CA ASP A 67 6.86 23.07 17.12
C ASP A 67 6.00 24.32 16.85
N ASP A 68 6.66 25.48 16.81
CA ASP A 68 6.05 26.80 16.62
C ASP A 68 5.43 26.98 15.23
N ASP A 69 5.97 26.30 14.20
CA ASP A 69 5.43 26.36 12.83
C ASP A 69 4.00 25.81 12.72
N PHE A 70 3.57 25.02 13.71
CA PHE A 70 2.23 24.46 13.79
C PHE A 70 1.36 25.11 14.89
N ALA A 71 1.83 26.21 15.50
CA ALA A 71 1.14 26.86 16.60
C ALA A 71 -0.31 27.26 16.27
N ASN A 72 -0.58 27.64 15.02
CA ASN A 72 -1.90 28.01 14.52
C ASN A 72 -2.83 26.81 14.24
N LEU A 73 -2.28 25.61 14.09
CA LEU A 73 -3.04 24.37 13.90
C LEU A 73 -3.32 23.67 15.24
N ARG A 74 -2.54 23.97 16.28
CA ARG A 74 -2.71 23.41 17.62
C ARG A 74 -3.89 24.07 18.33
N ASP A 75 -4.83 23.24 18.78
CA ASP A 75 -5.87 23.67 19.70
C ASP A 75 -5.24 23.93 21.07
N ARG A 76 -5.17 25.22 21.46
CA ARG A 76 -4.64 25.68 22.76
C ARG A 76 -5.76 26.03 23.75
N SER A 77 -6.97 25.51 23.53
CA SER A 77 -8.08 25.71 24.46
C SER A 77 -7.77 25.08 25.83
N PRO A 78 -8.25 25.67 26.94
CA PRO A 78 -8.00 25.15 28.28
C PRO A 78 -8.34 23.67 28.42
N GLY A 79 -7.39 22.86 28.87
CA GLY A 79 -7.53 21.40 29.04
C GLY A 79 -7.18 20.56 27.82
N ARG A 80 -6.64 21.17 26.74
CA ARG A 80 -6.12 20.50 25.54
C ARG A 80 -4.64 20.82 25.27
N GLU A 81 -3.98 21.48 26.21
CA GLU A 81 -2.55 21.76 26.14
C GLU A 81 -1.76 20.44 26.21
N VAL A 82 -0.76 20.28 25.34
CA VAL A 82 0.17 19.16 25.36
C VAL A 82 1.48 19.64 25.97
N GLU A 83 1.92 19.02 27.05
CA GLU A 83 3.27 19.20 27.58
C GLU A 83 4.25 18.43 26.68
N LEU A 84 5.24 19.13 26.12
CA LEU A 84 6.27 18.59 25.24
C LEU A 84 7.55 18.26 26.02
#